data_AF-A0A3P8YUS0-F1
#
_entry.id   AF-A0A3P8YUS0-F1
#
_cell.length_a   1.000
_cell.length_b   1.000
_cell.length_c   1.000
_cell.angle_alpha   90.00
_cell.angle_beta   90.00
_cell.angle_gamma   90.00
#
_symmetry.space_group_name_H-M   'P 1'
#
loop_
_entity.id
_entity.type
_entity.pdbx_description
1 polymer ?
#
loop_
_entity_poly.entity_id
_entity_poly.type
_entity_poly.pdbx_seq_one_letter_code
_entity_poly.pdbx_strand_id
1 'polypeptide(L)'
;MPRGGKKGHKGRGKQFSNPEEIDRQMKAQRELEANGGIEKEEEKSSGSDDSSSDEEDVNKKKSGVEGLIEIENPNRISQKSKKVTELDVNAPKELSRREREEIEKQKAKERYMKLHLEGKTDQARADLARLAIIKKQREDAQKKRDELRKEKEAEESKSKR
;
A
#
# COMPACT_ATOMS: atom_id res chain seq x y z
N MET A 1 -33.03 36.69 31.25
CA MET A 1 -32.44 36.42 29.92
C MET A 1 -31.54 35.19 30.03
N PRO A 2 -31.88 34.03 29.43
CA PRO A 2 -31.01 32.85 29.53
C PRO A 2 -29.80 33.02 28.61
N ARG A 3 -28.60 32.90 29.19
CA ARG A 3 -27.31 33.01 28.50
C ARG A 3 -27.07 31.77 27.63
N GLY A 4 -26.72 32.01 26.36
CA GLY A 4 -26.48 30.97 25.35
C GLY A 4 -25.54 29.87 25.83
N GLY A 5 -26.07 28.66 25.96
CA GLY A 5 -25.30 27.47 26.26
C GLY A 5 -24.38 27.10 25.08
N LYS A 6 -23.12 26.79 25.38
CA LYS A 6 -22.16 26.26 24.40
C LYS A 6 -22.75 25.03 23.71
N LYS A 7 -22.89 25.10 22.39
CA LYS A 7 -23.39 24.00 21.54
C LYS A 7 -22.42 22.83 21.69
N GLY A 8 -22.82 21.80 22.44
CA GLY A 8 -22.00 20.61 22.63
C GLY A 8 -21.75 19.92 21.29
N HIS A 9 -20.49 19.84 20.87
CA HIS A 9 -20.06 19.02 19.74
C HIS A 9 -20.09 17.54 20.15
N LYS A 10 -21.28 16.99 20.43
CA LYS A 10 -21.43 15.54 20.59
C LYS A 10 -21.23 14.90 19.22
N GLY A 11 -20.06 14.27 19.07
CA GLY A 11 -19.64 13.33 18.03
C GLY A 11 -20.50 13.33 16.77
N ARG A 12 -20.18 14.22 15.83
CA ARG A 12 -20.60 14.06 14.44
C ARG A 12 -20.11 12.67 14.00
N GLY A 13 -21.03 11.78 13.63
CA GLY A 13 -20.71 10.38 13.32
C GLY A 13 -19.53 10.31 12.36
N LYS A 14 -18.62 9.34 12.59
CA LYS A 14 -17.39 9.18 11.81
C LYS A 14 -17.76 9.08 10.32
N GLN A 15 -17.53 10.16 9.59
CA GLN A 15 -17.66 10.16 8.14
C GLN A 15 -16.39 9.51 7.62
N PHE A 16 -16.51 8.35 6.99
CA PHE A 16 -15.39 7.77 6.26
C PHE A 16 -15.25 8.58 4.96
N SER A 17 -14.08 9.17 4.74
CA SER A 17 -13.77 9.86 3.49
C SER A 17 -13.87 8.88 2.33
N ASN A 18 -14.41 9.36 1.19
CA ASN A 18 -14.50 8.57 -0.04
C ASN A 18 -13.07 8.18 -0.49
N PRO A 19 -12.80 6.92 -0.90
CA PRO A 19 -11.47 6.49 -1.37
C PRO A 19 -10.85 7.43 -2.40
N GLU A 20 -11.62 7.97 -3.35
CA GLU A 20 -11.10 8.93 -4.34
C GLU A 20 -10.61 10.24 -3.72
N GLU A 21 -11.20 10.64 -2.59
CA GLU A 21 -10.83 11.85 -1.87
C GLU A 21 -9.55 11.65 -1.05
N ILE A 22 -9.35 10.44 -0.51
CA ILE A 22 -8.11 10.04 0.17
C ILE A 22 -6.95 10.04 -0.83
N ASP A 23 -7.13 9.45 -2.00
CA ASP A 23 -6.10 9.40 -3.04
C ASP A 23 -5.73 10.80 -3.53
N ARG A 24 -6.72 11.68 -3.67
CA ARG A 24 -6.51 13.08 -4.04
C ARG A 24 -5.70 13.84 -2.99
N GLN A 25 -5.99 13.62 -1.71
CA GLN A 25 -5.25 14.24 -0.59
C GLN A 25 -3.81 13.74 -0.52
N MET A 26 -3.60 12.43 -0.67
CA MET A 26 -2.26 11.83 -0.70
C MET A 26 -1.44 12.34 -1.87
N LYS A 27 -2.05 12.46 -3.06
CA LYS A 27 -1.39 13.01 -4.24
C LYS A 27 -1.01 14.48 -4.06
N ALA A 28 -1.91 15.28 -3.47
CA ALA A 28 -1.64 16.69 -3.18
C ALA A 28 -0.50 16.87 -2.16
N GLN A 29 -0.45 16.04 -1.11
CA GLN A 29 0.67 16.06 -0.15
C GLN A 29 2.00 15.72 -0.82
N ARG A 30 2.02 14.66 -1.64
CA ARG A 30 3.23 14.24 -2.37
C ARG A 30 3.71 15.31 -3.35
N GLU A 31 2.80 16.03 -3.98
CA GLU A 31 3.12 17.12 -4.90
C GLU A 31 3.65 18.36 -4.18
N LEU A 32 3.15 18.66 -2.98
CA LEU A 32 3.68 19.71 -2.11
C LEU A 32 5.08 19.36 -1.57
N GLU A 33 5.29 18.10 -1.18
CA GLU A 33 6.60 17.59 -0.76
C GLU A 33 7.62 17.59 -1.90
N ALA A 34 7.18 17.27 -3.12
CA ALA A 34 8.05 17.27 -4.30
C ALA A 34 8.45 18.68 -4.78
N ASN A 35 7.61 19.70 -4.51
CA ASN A 35 7.88 21.08 -4.93
C ASN A 35 8.64 21.94 -3.89
N GLY A 36 8.95 21.39 -2.70
CA GLY A 36 9.93 21.96 -1.76
C GLY A 36 9.48 23.22 -1.01
N GLY A 37 8.99 23.04 0.23
CA GLY A 37 8.81 24.13 1.20
C GLY A 37 8.10 23.70 2.48
N ILE A 38 8.87 23.47 3.55
CA ILE A 38 8.45 23.06 4.88
C ILE A 38 7.64 24.17 5.56
N GLU A 39 6.39 23.90 5.96
CA GLU A 39 5.77 24.46 7.18
C GLU A 39 4.68 23.49 7.71
N LYS A 40 4.99 22.76 8.79
CA LYS A 40 4.00 22.34 9.79
C LYS A 40 4.67 21.99 11.10
N GLU A 41 4.46 22.88 12.06
CA GLU A 41 4.81 22.78 13.47
C GLU A 41 4.10 21.58 14.15
N GLU A 42 4.93 20.83 14.88
CA GLU A 42 4.76 20.20 16.20
C GLU A 42 3.43 19.54 16.60
N GLU A 43 3.49 18.23 16.89
CA GLU A 43 3.42 17.68 18.26
C GLU A 43 3.37 16.14 18.24
N LYS A 44 4.52 15.49 18.52
CA LYS A 44 4.61 14.37 19.48
C LYS A 44 6.08 14.02 19.74
N SER A 45 6.51 14.38 20.94
CA SER A 45 7.70 13.90 21.63
C SER A 45 7.61 12.40 21.94
N SER A 46 8.74 11.70 21.87
CA SER A 46 9.31 10.86 22.93
C SER A 46 10.20 9.77 22.32
N GLY A 47 11.38 9.59 22.90
CA GLY A 47 12.25 8.44 22.64
C GLY A 47 13.55 8.79 21.93
N SER A 48 14.36 9.63 22.58
CA SER A 48 15.81 9.50 22.48
C SER A 48 16.17 8.07 22.88
N ASP A 49 16.57 7.27 21.90
CA ASP A 49 17.40 6.10 22.10
C ASP A 49 18.69 6.39 21.35
N ASP A 50 19.60 7.06 22.06
CA ASP A 50 21.01 7.13 21.73
C ASP A 50 21.54 5.69 21.81
N SER A 51 21.29 4.92 20.76
CA SER A 51 21.99 3.66 20.54
C SER A 51 23.41 4.03 20.15
N SER A 52 24.20 4.38 21.17
CA SER A 52 25.64 4.43 21.14
C SER A 52 26.14 3.02 20.80
N SER A 53 26.08 2.72 19.51
CA SER A 53 26.76 1.58 18.91
C SER A 53 28.23 1.95 19.00
N ASP A 54 28.87 1.48 20.06
CA ASP A 54 30.33 1.49 20.22
C ASP A 54 30.92 0.57 19.15
N GLU A 55 30.88 1.05 17.90
CA GLU A 55 31.80 0.62 16.89
C GLU A 55 33.16 1.18 17.33
N GLU A 56 33.93 0.32 18.00
CA GLU A 56 35.37 0.52 18.18
C GLU A 56 36.01 0.64 16.80
N ASP A 57 35.98 1.86 16.29
CA ASP A 57 36.73 2.32 15.15
C ASP A 57 38.19 1.96 15.39
N VAL A 58 38.65 0.94 14.68
CA VAL A 58 40.06 0.50 14.67
C VAL A 58 41.02 1.61 14.22
N ASN A 59 40.49 2.73 13.71
CA ASN A 59 41.21 3.95 13.36
C ASN A 59 41.14 5.08 14.41
N LYS A 60 40.35 4.95 15.48
CA LYS A 60 40.53 5.81 16.66
C LYS A 60 41.90 5.50 17.22
N LYS A 61 42.70 6.54 17.45
CA LYS A 61 44.01 6.43 18.11
C LYS A 61 43.77 5.81 19.48
N LYS A 62 43.98 4.49 19.60
CA LYS A 62 43.81 3.75 20.85
C LYS A 62 44.74 4.37 21.87
N SER A 63 44.17 4.94 22.93
CA SER A 63 44.94 5.59 23.98
C SER A 63 45.24 4.59 25.10
N GLY A 64 46.50 4.46 25.50
CA GLY A 64 46.89 3.63 26.63
C GLY A 64 46.94 2.13 26.31
N VAL A 65 46.46 1.30 27.25
CA VAL A 65 46.64 -0.16 27.25
C VAL A 65 45.74 -0.88 26.22
N GLU A 66 44.69 -0.22 25.73
CA GLU A 66 43.75 -0.74 24.72
C GLU A 66 44.44 -1.08 23.37
N GLY A 67 45.58 -0.45 23.08
CA GLY A 67 46.39 -0.78 21.90
C GLY A 67 47.29 -2.00 22.06
N LEU A 68 47.57 -2.42 23.30
CA LEU A 68 48.45 -3.54 23.62
C LEU A 68 47.71 -4.88 23.72
N ILE A 69 46.39 -4.86 23.96
CA ILE A 69 45.59 -6.07 24.09
C ILE A 69 45.14 -6.53 22.70
N GLU A 70 45.56 -7.73 22.32
CA GLU A 70 45.14 -8.39 21.09
C GLU A 70 43.70 -8.90 21.24
N ILE A 71 42.78 -8.36 20.46
CA ILE A 71 41.37 -8.76 20.48
C ILE A 71 41.20 -9.95 19.53
N GLU A 72 41.26 -11.17 20.08
CA GLU A 72 41.02 -12.45 19.39
C GLU A 72 39.52 -12.79 19.28
N ASN A 73 38.68 -11.82 18.94
CA ASN A 73 37.25 -12.11 18.73
C ASN A 73 37.03 -12.60 17.28
N PRO A 74 36.69 -13.88 17.04
CA PRO A 74 36.53 -14.43 15.69
C PRO A 74 35.35 -13.84 14.92
N ASN A 75 34.37 -13.24 15.61
CA ASN A 75 33.25 -12.53 14.98
C ASN A 75 33.56 -11.05 14.72
N ARG A 76 34.77 -10.57 15.05
CA ARG A 76 35.15 -9.18 14.85
C ARG A 76 35.41 -8.89 13.38
N ILE A 77 34.56 -8.07 12.80
CA ILE A 77 34.71 -7.61 11.42
C ILE A 77 35.64 -6.40 11.41
N SER A 78 36.90 -6.58 11.04
CA SER A 78 37.83 -5.46 10.87
C SER A 78 37.53 -4.71 9.56
N GLN A 79 37.08 -3.46 9.64
CA GLN A 79 36.88 -2.64 8.45
C GLN A 79 38.25 -2.21 7.90
N LYS A 80 38.64 -2.76 6.74
CA LYS A 80 39.82 -2.31 5.99
C LYS A 80 39.38 -1.23 5.01
N SER A 81 40.00 -0.05 5.07
CA SER A 81 39.73 1.03 4.12
C SER A 81 40.16 0.61 2.71
N LYS A 82 39.20 0.39 1.80
CA LYS A 82 39.47 0.13 0.39
C LYS A 82 39.75 1.45 -0.34
N LYS A 83 40.65 1.41 -1.33
CA LYS A 83 40.94 2.58 -2.16
C LYS A 83 39.78 2.84 -3.10
N VAL A 84 39.45 4.12 -3.31
CA VAL A 84 38.31 4.57 -4.13
C VAL A 84 38.37 4.01 -5.57
N THR A 85 39.57 3.77 -6.10
CA THR A 85 39.81 3.22 -7.44
C THR A 85 39.45 1.74 -7.58
N GLU A 86 39.29 1.00 -6.48
CA GLU A 86 38.95 -0.43 -6.46
C GLU A 86 37.47 -0.68 -6.18
N LEU A 87 36.67 0.38 -5.99
CA LEU A 87 35.23 0.29 -5.80
C LEU A 87 34.55 0.17 -7.17
N ASP A 88 34.14 -1.05 -7.52
CA ASP A 88 33.32 -1.29 -8.72
C ASP A 88 31.87 -0.88 -8.45
N VAL A 89 31.51 0.33 -8.89
CA VAL A 89 30.20 0.96 -8.67
C VAL A 89 29.10 0.31 -9.51
N ASN A 90 29.47 -0.53 -10.48
CA ASN A 90 28.54 -1.22 -11.39
C ASN A 90 28.21 -2.65 -10.94
N ALA A 91 28.81 -3.15 -9.86
CA ALA A 91 28.44 -4.45 -9.31
C ALA A 91 26.99 -4.38 -8.80
N PRO A 92 26.11 -5.33 -9.18
CA PRO A 92 24.74 -5.34 -8.69
C PRO A 92 24.77 -5.41 -7.17
N LYS A 93 24.33 -4.32 -6.54
CA LYS A 93 24.24 -4.23 -5.10
C LYS A 93 23.28 -5.32 -4.65
N GLU A 94 23.84 -6.36 -4.05
CA GLU A 94 23.07 -7.43 -3.45
C GLU A 94 22.16 -6.81 -2.41
N LEU A 95 20.88 -6.63 -2.78
CA LEU A 95 19.85 -6.06 -1.93
C LEU A 95 19.90 -6.75 -0.57
N SER A 96 19.86 -5.94 0.49
CA SER A 96 19.89 -6.44 1.86
C SER A 96 18.79 -7.49 2.04
N ARG A 97 18.97 -8.47 2.93
CA ARG A 97 17.96 -9.52 3.19
C ARG A 97 16.55 -8.92 3.37
N ARG A 98 16.48 -7.78 4.07
CA ARG A 98 15.24 -7.02 4.27
C ARG A 98 14.64 -6.49 2.97
N GLU A 99 15.45 -5.93 2.09
CA GLU A 99 15.00 -5.38 0.80
C GLU A 99 14.54 -6.48 -0.16
N ARG A 100 15.18 -7.66 -0.15
CA ARG A 100 14.74 -8.83 -0.94
C ARG A 100 13.36 -9.31 -0.51
N GLU A 101 13.15 -9.48 0.79
CA GLU A 101 11.86 -9.91 1.33
C GLU A 101 10.75 -8.88 1.07
N GLU A 102 11.05 -7.58 1.14
CA GLU A 102 10.09 -6.53 0.82
C GLU A 102 9.68 -6.53 -0.66
N ILE A 103 10.64 -6.69 -1.57
CA ILE A 103 10.36 -6.78 -3.01
C ILE A 103 9.56 -8.04 -3.33
N GLU A 104 9.87 -9.18 -2.72
CA GLU A 104 9.09 -10.41 -2.89
C GLU A 104 7.67 -10.25 -2.35
N LYS A 105 7.50 -9.60 -1.19
CA LYS A 105 6.19 -9.29 -0.62
C LYS A 105 5.38 -8.36 -1.52
N GLN A 106 6.02 -7.36 -2.15
CA GLN A 106 5.38 -6.49 -3.13
C GLN A 106 4.95 -7.29 -4.37
N LYS A 107 5.86 -8.08 -4.95
CA LYS A 107 5.57 -8.94 -6.11
C LYS A 107 4.45 -9.95 -5.83
N ALA A 108 4.41 -10.53 -4.63
CA ALA A 108 3.36 -11.45 -4.22
C ALA A 108 2.00 -10.76 -4.15
N LYS A 109 1.93 -9.55 -3.59
CA LYS A 109 0.71 -8.73 -3.56
C LYS A 109 0.26 -8.37 -4.98
N GLU A 110 1.17 -7.90 -5.83
CA GLU A 110 0.86 -7.57 -7.22
C GLU A 110 0.34 -8.78 -7.98
N ARG A 111 0.98 -9.95 -7.80
CA ARG A 111 0.52 -11.19 -8.41
C ARG A 111 -0.88 -11.57 -7.93
N TYR A 112 -1.15 -11.46 -6.63
CA TYR A 112 -2.47 -11.72 -6.08
C TYR A 112 -3.51 -10.76 -6.67
N MET A 113 -3.23 -9.46 -6.69
CA MET A 113 -4.11 -8.45 -7.28
C MET A 113 -4.34 -8.70 -8.77
N LYS A 114 -3.30 -9.06 -9.52
CA LYS A 114 -3.40 -9.43 -10.93
C LYS A 114 -4.30 -10.65 -11.13
N LEU A 115 -4.11 -11.72 -10.37
CA LEU A 115 -4.96 -12.91 -10.42
C LEU A 115 -6.40 -12.61 -10.01
N HIS A 116 -6.62 -11.67 -9.09
CA HIS A 116 -7.94 -11.24 -8.66
C HIS A 116 -8.66 -10.48 -9.78
N LEU A 117 -7.98 -9.53 -10.41
CA LEU A 117 -8.48 -8.79 -11.57
C LEU A 117 -8.74 -9.71 -12.77
N GLU A 118 -7.88 -10.70 -12.99
CA GLU A 118 -8.08 -11.76 -14.00
C GLU A 118 -9.27 -12.69 -13.67
N GLY A 119 -9.86 -12.58 -12.49
CA GLY A 119 -10.98 -13.42 -12.09
C GLY A 119 -10.57 -14.84 -11.69
N LYS A 120 -9.29 -15.10 -11.40
CA LYS A 120 -8.79 -16.45 -11.07
C LYS A 120 -8.88 -16.79 -9.59
N THR A 121 -8.85 -15.78 -8.71
CA THR A 121 -9.08 -15.99 -7.27
C THR A 121 -10.51 -16.46 -7.01
N ASP A 122 -10.73 -17.26 -5.97
CA ASP A 122 -12.04 -17.83 -5.64
C ASP A 122 -13.12 -16.77 -5.43
N GLN A 123 -12.74 -15.65 -4.81
CA GLN A 123 -13.62 -14.49 -4.60
C GLN A 123 -14.07 -13.89 -5.93
N ALA A 124 -13.11 -13.57 -6.82
CA ALA A 124 -13.44 -12.99 -8.12
C ALA A 124 -14.22 -13.97 -9.02
N ARG A 125 -13.93 -15.28 -8.93
CA ARG A 125 -14.72 -16.32 -9.61
C ARG A 125 -16.16 -16.34 -9.12
N ALA A 126 -16.38 -16.26 -7.81
CA ALA A 126 -17.71 -16.21 -7.22
C ALA A 126 -18.48 -14.96 -7.65
N ASP A 127 -17.82 -13.80 -7.67
CA ASP A 127 -18.43 -12.54 -8.12
C ASP A 127 -18.79 -12.58 -9.60
N LEU A 128 -17.90 -13.10 -10.46
CA LEU A 128 -18.20 -13.30 -11.88
C LEU A 128 -19.34 -14.28 -12.10
N ALA A 129 -19.39 -15.38 -11.33
CA ALA A 129 -20.49 -16.34 -11.39
C ALA A 129 -21.82 -15.70 -10.96
N ARG A 130 -21.81 -14.88 -9.90
CA ARG A 130 -22.99 -14.13 -9.45
C ARG A 130 -23.46 -13.15 -10.53
N LEU A 131 -22.55 -12.42 -11.16
CA LEU A 131 -22.88 -11.51 -12.25
C LEU A 131 -23.42 -12.28 -13.47
N ALA A 132 -22.88 -13.45 -13.79
CA ALA A 132 -23.38 -14.30 -14.87
C ALA A 132 -24.82 -14.77 -14.61
N ILE A 133 -25.15 -15.16 -13.38
CA ILE A 133 -26.53 -15.52 -12.98
C ILE A 133 -27.47 -14.34 -13.20
N ILE A 134 -27.09 -13.13 -12.77
CA ILE A 134 -27.92 -11.92 -12.95
C ILE A 134 -28.10 -11.61 -14.43
N LYS A 135 -27.04 -11.70 -15.24
CA LYS A 135 -27.12 -11.50 -16.69
C LYS A 135 -28.09 -12.49 -17.33
N LYS A 136 -27.99 -13.77 -16.98
CA LYS A 136 -28.91 -14.81 -17.46
C LYS A 136 -30.37 -14.52 -17.08
N GLN A 137 -30.62 -14.17 -15.81
CA GLN A 137 -31.97 -13.81 -15.36
C GLN A 137 -32.55 -12.61 -16.11
N ARG A 138 -31.72 -11.59 -16.40
CA ARG A 138 -32.14 -10.42 -17.19
C ARG A 138 -32.45 -10.79 -18.63
N GLU A 139 -31.59 -11.57 -19.26
CA GLU A 139 -31.79 -12.04 -20.63
C GLU A 139 -33.04 -12.92 -20.75
N ASP A 140 -33.21 -13.88 -19.84
CA ASP A 140 -34.41 -14.74 -19.80
C ASP A 140 -35.68 -13.93 -19.56
N ALA A 141 -35.63 -12.89 -18.71
CA ALA A 141 -36.76 -11.98 -18.50
C ALA A 141 -37.07 -11.12 -19.74
N GLN A 142 -36.04 -10.65 -20.46
CA GLN A 142 -36.22 -9.92 -21.72
C GLN A 142 -36.83 -10.80 -22.80
N LYS A 143 -36.28 -12.02 -22.99
CA LYS A 143 -36.84 -13.01 -23.93
C LYS A 143 -38.30 -13.32 -23.62
N LYS A 144 -38.63 -13.59 -22.36
CA LYS A 144 -40.04 -13.79 -21.93
C LYS A 144 -40.93 -12.59 -22.22
N ARG A 145 -40.44 -11.36 -22.02
CA ARG A 145 -41.23 -10.15 -22.34
C ARG A 145 -41.43 -9.98 -23.84
N ASP A 146 -40.43 -10.29 -24.65
CA ASP A 146 -40.52 -10.17 -26.11
C ASP A 146 -41.38 -11.28 -26.72
N GLU A 147 -41.32 -12.51 -26.19
CA GLU A 147 -42.20 -13.62 -26.56
C GLU A 147 -43.67 -13.28 -26.24
N LEU A 148 -43.97 -12.84 -25.02
CA LEU A 148 -45.33 -12.42 -24.64
C LEU A 148 -45.84 -11.23 -25.48
N ARG A 149 -44.96 -10.33 -25.92
CA ARG A 149 -45.35 -9.24 -26.84
C ARG A 149 -45.68 -9.78 -28.22
N LYS A 150 -44.85 -10.66 -28.77
CA LYS A 150 -45.07 -11.27 -30.09
C LYS A 150 -46.35 -12.12 -30.11
N GLU A 151 -46.62 -12.88 -29.06
CA GLU A 151 -47.85 -13.67 -28.93
C GLU A 151 -49.09 -12.77 -28.92
N LYS A 152 -49.06 -11.68 -28.15
CA LYS A 152 -50.16 -10.69 -28.13
C LYS A 152 -50.36 -10.02 -29.48
N GLU A 153 -49.29 -9.61 -30.17
CA GLU A 153 -49.39 -9.04 -31.52
C GLU A 153 -49.93 -10.06 -32.54
N ALA A 154 -49.55 -11.34 -32.42
CA ALA A 154 -50.07 -12.42 -33.25
C ALA A 154 -51.55 -12.71 -32.96
N GLU A 155 -52.00 -12.63 -31.70
CA GLU A 155 -53.41 -12.73 -31.33
C GLU A 155 -54.22 -11.52 -31.82
N GLU A 156 -53.73 -10.30 -31.63
CA GLU A 156 -54.39 -9.07 -32.11
C GLU A 156 -54.50 -9.01 -33.63
N SER A 157 -53.49 -9.50 -34.37
CA SER A 157 -53.54 -9.57 -35.84
C SER A 157 -54.48 -10.68 -36.34
N LYS A 158 -54.65 -11.77 -35.58
CA LYS A 158 -55.68 -12.79 -35.85
C LYS A 158 -57.09 -12.29 -35.52
N SER A 159 -57.27 -11.49 -34.48
CA SER A 159 -58.58 -10.95 -34.10
C SER A 159 -59.05 -9.79 -34.99
N LYS A 160 -58.14 -9.13 -35.71
CA LYS A 160 -58.44 -8.04 -36.67
C LYS A 160 -58.69 -8.53 -38.11
N ARG A 161 -58.53 -9.83 -38.38
CA ARG A 161 -58.86 -10.48 -39.66
C ARG A 161 -60.23 -11.14 -39.58
#